data_AF-A0A1X0Y928-F1
#
_entry.id   AF-A0A1X0Y928-F1
#
_cell.length_a   1.000
_cell.length_b   1.000
_cell.length_c   1.000
_cell.angle_alpha   90.00
_cell.angle_beta   90.00
_cell.angle_gamma   90.00
#
_symmetry.space_group_name_H-M   'P 1'
#
loop_
_entity.id
_entity.type
_entity.pdbx_description
1 polymer ?
#
loop_
_entity_poly.entity_id
_entity_poly.type
_entity_poly.pdbx_seq_one_letter_code
_entity_poly.pdbx_strand_id
1 'polypeptide(L)' 'MSPTEKKQPSEEARIILETLQRVAKKTLERKRRLGEYAVVWKDGRPVMIGEDAPKDAGRSE' A
#
# COMPACT_ATOMS: atom_id res chain seq x y z
N MET A 1 11.97 -3.39 27.32
CA MET A 1 11.86 -4.32 26.18
C MET A 1 12.73 -3.77 25.07
N SER A 2 13.85 -4.44 24.78
CA SER A 2 14.85 -3.95 23.83
C SER A 2 14.31 -3.99 22.40
N PRO A 3 14.63 -3.01 21.55
CA PRO A 3 14.19 -3.01 20.16
C PRO A 3 14.84 -4.20 19.45
N THR A 4 14.00 -5.09 18.93
CA THR A 4 14.36 -6.29 18.17
C THR A 4 15.49 -6.02 17.19
N GLU A 5 16.60 -6.75 17.33
CA GLU A 5 17.65 -6.88 16.31
C GLU A 5 16.99 -7.13 14.95
N LYS A 6 17.13 -6.18 14.02
CA LYS A 6 16.65 -6.33 12.65
C LYS A 6 17.52 -7.37 11.96
N LYS A 7 17.17 -8.66 12.10
CA LYS A 7 17.76 -9.74 11.33
C LYS A 7 17.57 -9.40 9.86
N GLN A 8 18.67 -9.31 9.10
CA GLN A 8 18.57 -9.06 7.68
C GLN A 8 17.71 -10.15 7.04
N PRO A 9 16.74 -9.79 6.17
CA PRO A 9 15.94 -10.78 5.47
C PRO A 9 16.87 -11.68 4.64
N SER A 10 16.55 -12.98 4.59
CA SER A 10 17.21 -13.91 3.68
C SER A 10 17.02 -13.47 2.23
N GLU A 11 17.83 -14.00 1.32
CA GLU A 11 17.76 -13.64 -0.10
C GLU A 11 16.38 -13.96 -0.68
N GLU A 12 15.81 -15.10 -0.31
CA GLU A 12 14.47 -15.52 -0.71
C GLU A 12 13.40 -14.52 -0.22
N ALA A 13 13.52 -14.06 1.03
CA ALA A 13 12.61 -13.07 1.59
C ALA A 13 12.70 -11.72 0.87
N ARG A 14 13.89 -11.33 0.40
CA ARG A 14 14.08 -10.11 -0.41
C ARG A 14 13.43 -10.25 -1.78
N ILE A 15 13.63 -11.38 -2.45
CA ILE A 15 13.02 -11.67 -3.77
C ILE A 15 11.49 -11.64 -3.67
N ILE A 16 10.93 -12.27 -2.63
CA ILE A 16 9.48 -12.24 -2.37
C ILE A 16 9.00 -10.81 -2.15
N LEU A 17 9.69 -10.04 -1.30
CA LEU A 17 9.32 -8.65 -1.03
C LEU A 17 9.35 -7.79 -2.30
N GLU A 18 10.40 -7.89 -3.10
CA GLU A 18 10.53 -7.16 -4.37
C GLU A 18 9.40 -7.53 -5.34
N THR A 19 9.09 -8.83 -5.44
CA THR A 19 8.00 -9.33 -6.28
C THR A 19 6.66 -8.74 -5.84
N LEU A 20 6.36 -8.76 -4.54
CA LEU A 20 5.13 -8.20 -3.98
C LEU A 20 5.04 -6.69 -4.23
N GLN A 21 6.13 -5.95 -4.01
CA GLN A 21 6.20 -4.51 -4.27
C GLN A 21 5.95 -4.19 -5.74
N ARG A 22 6.53 -4.97 -6.66
CA ARG A 22 6.36 -4.79 -8.11
C ARG A 22 4.92 -5.08 -8.55
N VAL A 23 4.30 -6.14 -8.03
CA VAL A 23 2.91 -6.48 -8.31
C VAL A 23 1.96 -5.40 -7.78
N ALA A 24 2.18 -4.94 -6.54
CA ALA A 24 1.39 -3.87 -5.95
C ALA A 24 1.50 -2.58 -6.78
N LYS A 25 2.73 -2.16 -7.14
CA LYS A 25 2.96 -0.97 -7.98
C LYS A 25 2.24 -1.08 -9.32
N LYS A 26 2.42 -2.19 -10.05
CA LYS A 26 1.80 -2.41 -11.36
C LYS A 26 0.27 -2.38 -11.27
N THR A 27 -0.29 -2.95 -10.20
CA THR A 27 -1.73 -3.00 -9.97
C THR A 27 -2.30 -1.61 -9.69
N LEU A 28 -1.67 -0.85 -8.80
CA LEU A 28 -2.07 0.52 -8.47
C LEU A 28 -1.94 1.46 -9.67
N GLU A 29 -0.88 1.34 -10.46
CA GLU A 29 -0.71 2.11 -11.69
C GLU A 29 -1.81 1.79 -12.72
N ARG A 30 -2.18 0.52 -12.86
CA ARG A 30 -3.29 0.11 -13.73
C ARG A 30 -4.62 0.70 -13.26
N LYS A 31 -4.91 0.61 -11.95
CA LYS A 31 -6.13 1.18 -11.36
C LYS A 31 -6.21 2.69 -11.61
N ARG A 32 -5.12 3.41 -11.35
CA ARG A 32 -5.02 4.85 -11.63
C ARG A 32 -5.30 5.19 -13.09
N ARG A 33 -4.76 4.41 -14.04
CA ARG A 33 -4.99 4.63 -15.49
C ARG A 33 -6.44 4.36 -15.92
N LEU A 34 -7.18 3.57 -15.15
CA LEU A 34 -8.59 3.28 -15.39
C LEU A 34 -9.52 4.31 -14.72
N GLY A 35 -8.98 5.33 -14.05
CA GLY A 35 -9.74 6.28 -13.24
C GLY A 35 -10.06 5.77 -11.84
N GLU A 36 -9.90 4.47 -11.56
CA GLU A 36 -10.21 3.88 -10.25
C GLU A 36 -9.31 4.42 -9.12
N TYR A 37 -9.88 4.55 -7.93
CA TYR A 37 -9.14 4.82 -6.70
C TYR A 37 -8.71 3.53 -5.99
N ALA A 38 -7.72 3.64 -5.12
CA ALA A 38 -7.25 2.56 -4.24
C ALA A 38 -7.32 3.00 -2.78
N VAL A 39 -7.62 2.07 -1.88
CA VAL A 39 -7.56 2.28 -0.44
C VAL A 39 -6.30 1.60 0.09
N VAL A 40 -5.44 2.37 0.75
CA VAL A 40 -4.21 1.87 1.38
C VAL A 40 -4.21 2.18 2.87
N TRP A 41 -3.69 1.27 3.69
CA TRP A 41 -3.51 1.53 5.10
C TRP A 41 -2.22 2.30 5.32
N LYS A 42 -2.31 3.51 5.87
CA LYS A 42 -1.15 4.36 6.14
C LYS A 42 -1.36 5.06 7.48
N ASP A 43 -0.32 5.07 8.32
CA ASP A 43 -0.35 5.76 9.62
C ASP A 43 -1.53 5.32 10.51
N GLY A 44 -1.86 4.03 10.49
CA GLY A 44 -2.93 3.46 11.33
C GLY A 44 -4.36 3.70 10.83
N ARG A 45 -4.54 4.31 9.65
CA ARG A 45 -5.87 4.61 9.08
C ARG A 45 -5.96 4.27 7.59
N PRO A 46 -7.17 4.04 7.05
CA PRO A 46 -7.37 3.92 5.62
C PRO A 46 -7.18 5.28 4.94
N VAL A 47 -6.43 5.30 3.84
CA VAL A 47 -6.18 6.45 2.99
C VAL A 47 -6.56 6.10 1.56
N MET A 48 -7.43 6.90 0.95
CA MET A 48 -7.83 6.72 -0.45
C MET A 48 -6.89 7.51 -1.36
N ILE A 49 -6.45 6.89 -2.46
CA ILE A 49 -5.54 7.46 -3.45
C ILE A 49 -6.13 7.24 -4.84
N GLY A 50 -6.36 8.32 -5.58
CA GLY A 50 -6.93 8.31 -6.93
C GLY A 50 -7.73 9.58 -7.19
N GLU A 51 -7.91 9.93 -8.46
CA GLU A 51 -8.68 11.13 -8.86
C GLU A 51 -10.18 10.97 -8.57
N ASP A 52 -10.72 9.76 -8.76
CA ASP A 52 -12.10 9.39 -8.43
C ASP A 52 -12.30 9.01 -6.95
N ALA A 53 -11.33 9.29 -6.08
CA ALA A 53 -11.49 9.02 -4.65
C ALA A 53 -12.60 9.90 -4.05
N PRO A 54 -13.56 9.33 -3.28
CA PRO A 54 -14.59 10.11 -2.60
C PRO A 54 -13.96 11.19 -1.70
N LYS A 55 -14.35 12.45 -1.91
CA LYS A 55 -13.83 13.59 -1.13
C LYS A 55 -14.40 13.65 0.31
N ASP A 56 -15.46 12.89 0.58
CA ASP A 56 -16.25 12.98 1.81
C ASP A 56 -16.17 11.75 2.74
N ALA A 57 -15.32 10.75 2.48
CA ALA A 57 -15.31 9.52 3.29
C ALA A 57 -14.74 9.68 4.73
N GLY A 58 -14.58 10.92 5.20
CA GLY A 58 -14.23 11.26 6.58
C GLY A 58 -15.41 11.73 7.44
N ARG A 59 -16.63 11.81 6.91
CA ARG A 59 -17.83 12.19 7.70
C ARG A 59 -18.73 10.98 7.90
N SER A 60 -18.49 10.26 8.99
CA SER A 60 -19.51 9.38 9.59
C SER A 60 -20.57 10.28 10.24
N GLU A 61 -21.84 10.09 9.89
CA GLU A 61 -22.97 10.35 10.81
C GLU A 61 -23.02 9.24 11.87
#